data_AF-K2CNY5-F1
#
_entry.id   AF-K2CNY5-F1
#
_cell.length_a   1.000
_cell.length_b   1.000
_cell.length_c   1.000
_cell.angle_alpha   90.00
_cell.angle_beta   90.00
_cell.angle_gamma   90.00
#
_symmetry.space_group_name_H-M   'P 1'
#
loop_
_entity.id
_entity.type
_entity.pdbx_description
1 polymer ?
#
loop_
_entity_poly.entity_id
_entity_poly.type
_entity_poly.pdbx_seq_one_letter_code
_entity_poly.pdbx_strand_id
1 'polypeptide(L)'
;KKDGLDGKTICVQGVGDMKMGEYLRGLGEMPPSWDTDALKAQAIAARTYAYNKTKDGGCICTSTSCQYFSSSLMNRDDRKRWYEAIKADDTKDRILKGGVSAQYSSTTGGWINGVGWDITDGGSWPNDAYEKKAESPWFYKAWFTQTYKRDSSTCGRKHPWLNGEEMADILNAYVLLKANKNTSRILPETINKCPIAGMSGDPYDKEELRGKAKSVDSNAGYENVTGVKNIKFNDGRTTTLTFITDKGEKQVDGQIFAEAFNIRAPGYIAIKHTPDSKALFNILKK
;
A
#
# COMPACT_ATOMS: atom_id res chain seq x y z
N LYS A 1 -6.68 14.14 -26.03
CA LYS A 1 -7.64 14.47 -27.12
C LYS A 1 -8.33 15.75 -26.72
N LYS A 2 -8.46 16.74 -27.61
CA LYS A 2 -9.30 17.92 -27.31
C LYS A 2 -10.77 17.49 -27.19
N ASP A 3 -11.43 17.86 -26.12
CA ASP A 3 -12.76 17.34 -25.74
C ASP A 3 -13.82 18.43 -25.49
N GLY A 4 -13.39 19.67 -25.21
CA GLY A 4 -14.27 20.80 -24.90
C GLY A 4 -15.08 20.62 -23.62
N LEU A 5 -14.58 19.82 -22.67
CA LEU A 5 -15.33 19.42 -21.48
C LEU A 5 -15.32 20.47 -20.38
N ASP A 6 -14.36 21.39 -20.31
CA ASP A 6 -14.23 22.30 -19.16
C ASP A 6 -15.47 23.19 -18.98
N GLY A 7 -16.17 23.50 -20.08
CA GLY A 7 -17.42 24.24 -20.08
C GLY A 7 -18.68 23.38 -19.94
N LYS A 8 -18.58 22.05 -20.00
CA LYS A 8 -19.73 21.15 -19.88
C LYS A 8 -20.10 20.92 -18.41
N THR A 9 -21.40 20.82 -18.19
CA THR A 9 -21.96 20.48 -16.89
C THR A 9 -21.81 18.99 -16.62
N ILE A 10 -21.39 18.67 -15.40
CA ILE A 10 -21.35 17.32 -14.84
C ILE A 10 -22.11 17.29 -13.52
N CYS A 11 -22.69 16.13 -13.18
CA CYS A 11 -23.31 15.91 -11.88
C CYS A 11 -22.26 15.54 -10.83
N VAL A 12 -22.26 16.26 -9.70
CA VAL A 12 -21.39 15.99 -8.54
C VAL A 12 -22.26 15.68 -7.32
N GLN A 13 -22.06 14.50 -6.73
CA GLN A 13 -22.91 14.01 -5.64
C GLN A 13 -22.86 14.96 -4.43
N GLY A 14 -24.04 15.30 -3.90
CA GLY A 14 -24.19 16.20 -2.75
C GLY A 14 -23.93 17.68 -3.06
N VAL A 15 -23.55 18.02 -4.30
CA VAL A 15 -23.31 19.42 -4.74
C VAL A 15 -24.32 19.81 -5.82
N GLY A 16 -24.62 18.89 -6.75
CA GLY A 16 -25.45 19.12 -7.92
C GLY A 16 -24.63 19.32 -9.18
N ASP A 17 -25.24 19.96 -10.17
CA ASP A 17 -24.66 20.20 -11.48
C ASP A 17 -23.64 21.35 -11.45
N MET A 18 -22.44 21.12 -11.98
CA MET A 18 -21.40 22.15 -12.09
C MET A 18 -20.53 21.97 -13.33
N LYS A 19 -19.82 23.02 -13.75
CA LYS A 19 -18.91 22.91 -14.90
C LYS A 19 -17.69 22.05 -14.54
N MET A 20 -17.24 21.20 -15.46
CA MET A 20 -16.04 20.36 -15.26
C MET A 20 -14.83 21.19 -14.83
N GLY A 21 -14.58 22.35 -15.46
CA GLY A 21 -13.46 23.21 -15.10
C GLY A 21 -13.58 23.80 -13.69
N GLU A 22 -14.78 23.94 -13.14
CA GLU A 22 -15.02 24.35 -11.75
C GLU A 22 -14.83 23.18 -10.79
N TYR A 23 -15.32 21.99 -11.16
CA TYR A 23 -15.10 20.75 -10.41
C TYR A 23 -13.61 20.50 -10.19
N LEU A 24 -12.79 20.60 -11.25
CA LEU A 24 -11.34 20.40 -11.18
C LEU A 24 -10.66 21.37 -10.19
N ARG A 25 -11.12 22.63 -10.09
CA ARG A 25 -10.54 23.59 -9.12
C ARG A 25 -10.75 23.15 -7.68
N GLY A 26 -11.87 22.49 -7.38
CA GLY A 26 -12.21 22.02 -6.05
C GLY A 26 -11.52 20.72 -5.63
N LEU A 27 -10.74 20.08 -6.51
CA LEU A 27 -10.05 18.84 -6.17
C LEU A 27 -8.92 19.05 -5.16
N GLY A 28 -8.85 18.28 -4.08
CA GLY A 28 -7.82 18.41 -3.04
C GLY A 28 -6.78 17.29 -3.08
N GLU A 29 -6.38 16.84 -4.27
CA GLU A 29 -5.63 15.58 -4.47
C GLU A 29 -4.12 15.75 -4.50
N MET A 30 -3.65 16.84 -5.10
CA MET A 30 -2.23 17.11 -5.31
C MET A 30 -1.86 18.48 -4.71
N PRO A 31 -0.76 18.59 -3.94
CA PRO A 31 -0.33 19.87 -3.41
C PRO A 31 -0.01 20.87 -4.55
N PRO A 32 -0.58 22.09 -4.53
CA PRO A 32 -0.32 23.10 -5.58
C PRO A 32 1.16 23.55 -5.67
N SER A 33 1.98 23.21 -4.69
CA SER A 33 3.41 23.49 -4.67
C SER A 33 4.25 22.53 -5.52
N TRP A 34 3.68 21.40 -5.96
CA TRP A 34 4.38 20.41 -6.77
C TRP A 34 4.81 20.97 -8.13
N ASP A 35 5.66 20.21 -8.83
CA ASP A 35 6.12 20.56 -10.17
C ASP A 35 4.95 20.83 -11.13
N THR A 36 5.10 21.81 -12.01
CA THR A 36 4.02 22.25 -12.89
C THR A 36 3.59 21.15 -13.87
N ASP A 37 4.52 20.32 -14.34
CA ASP A 37 4.17 19.22 -15.25
C ASP A 37 3.45 18.08 -14.50
N ALA A 38 3.75 17.87 -13.23
CA ALA A 38 2.97 16.97 -12.38
C ALA A 38 1.53 17.47 -12.19
N LEU A 39 1.34 18.77 -11.93
CA LEU A 39 0.02 19.39 -11.84
C LEU A 39 -0.76 19.26 -13.17
N LYS A 40 -0.09 19.49 -14.30
CA LYS A 40 -0.69 19.35 -15.64
C LYS A 40 -1.11 17.90 -15.92
N ALA A 41 -0.27 16.93 -15.58
CA ALA A 41 -0.59 15.51 -15.70
C ALA A 41 -1.81 15.14 -14.83
N GLN A 42 -1.85 15.61 -13.58
CA GLN A 42 -2.98 15.41 -12.68
C GLN A 42 -4.27 16.03 -13.23
N ALA A 43 -4.21 17.22 -13.84
CA ALA A 43 -5.38 17.86 -14.42
C ALA A 43 -5.99 17.03 -15.57
N ILE A 44 -5.16 16.47 -16.45
CA ILE A 44 -5.62 15.58 -17.53
C ILE A 44 -6.20 14.28 -16.96
N ALA A 45 -5.52 13.65 -15.99
CA ALA A 45 -5.99 12.41 -15.37
C ALA A 45 -7.34 12.62 -14.65
N ALA A 46 -7.43 13.68 -13.84
CA ALA A 46 -8.64 14.04 -13.12
C ALA A 46 -9.83 14.32 -14.05
N ARG A 47 -9.60 15.11 -15.12
CA ARG A 47 -10.64 15.39 -16.12
C ARG A 47 -11.11 14.11 -16.81
N THR A 48 -10.17 13.22 -17.14
CA THR A 48 -10.48 11.94 -17.79
C THR A 48 -11.32 11.05 -16.88
N TYR A 49 -10.94 10.96 -15.60
CA TYR A 49 -11.67 10.19 -14.60
C TYR A 49 -13.10 10.72 -14.42
N ALA A 50 -13.24 12.04 -14.19
CA ALA A 50 -14.54 12.68 -14.03
C ALA A 50 -15.43 12.53 -15.26
N TYR A 51 -14.88 12.70 -16.46
CA TYR A 51 -15.58 12.46 -17.71
C TYR A 51 -16.11 11.02 -17.79
N ASN A 52 -15.27 10.01 -17.50
CA ASN A 52 -15.70 8.62 -17.55
C ASN A 52 -16.83 8.29 -16.57
N LYS A 53 -16.87 8.95 -15.41
CA LYS A 53 -17.94 8.77 -14.41
C LYS A 53 -19.26 9.44 -14.79
N THR A 54 -19.24 10.44 -15.66
CA THR A 54 -20.38 11.35 -15.87
C THR A 54 -20.92 11.33 -17.30
N LYS A 55 -20.13 10.88 -18.28
CA LYS A 55 -20.51 10.87 -19.71
C LYS A 55 -21.79 10.10 -20.03
N ASP A 56 -22.13 9.09 -19.24
CA ASP A 56 -23.31 8.23 -19.43
C ASP A 56 -24.44 8.57 -18.42
N GLY A 57 -24.52 9.82 -17.99
CA GLY A 57 -25.54 10.31 -17.05
C GLY A 57 -25.25 10.02 -15.57
N GLY A 58 -24.04 9.56 -15.26
CA GLY A 58 -23.61 9.31 -13.88
C GLY A 58 -23.23 10.58 -13.11
N CYS A 59 -23.13 10.45 -11.79
CA CYS A 59 -22.68 11.50 -10.88
C CYS A 59 -21.38 11.08 -10.18
N ILE A 60 -20.37 11.95 -10.18
CA ILE A 60 -19.09 11.69 -9.50
C ILE A 60 -19.19 12.01 -8.00
N CYS A 61 -18.66 11.13 -7.14
CA CYS A 61 -18.61 11.34 -5.70
C CYS A 61 -17.49 12.30 -5.28
N THR A 62 -17.61 12.92 -4.10
CA THR A 62 -16.67 13.93 -3.59
C THR A 62 -15.66 13.39 -2.58
N SER A 63 -15.77 12.11 -2.23
CA SER A 63 -14.84 11.43 -1.33
C SER A 63 -13.64 10.85 -2.09
N THR A 64 -12.65 10.39 -1.33
CA THR A 64 -11.47 9.64 -1.85
C THR A 64 -11.82 8.32 -2.54
N SER A 65 -13.09 7.89 -2.50
CA SER A 65 -13.58 6.77 -3.31
C SER A 65 -13.66 7.10 -4.81
N CYS A 66 -13.78 8.39 -5.15
CA CYS A 66 -13.69 8.88 -6.52
C CYS A 66 -12.50 9.83 -6.62
N GLN A 67 -12.75 11.12 -6.33
CA GLN A 67 -11.74 12.15 -6.24
C GLN A 67 -12.14 13.09 -5.11
N TYR A 68 -11.22 13.42 -4.21
CA TYR A 68 -11.52 14.30 -3.10
C TYR A 68 -11.84 15.72 -3.61
N PHE A 69 -13.08 16.15 -3.42
CA PHE A 69 -13.59 17.46 -3.84
C PHE A 69 -14.11 18.25 -2.64
N SER A 70 -13.81 19.55 -2.61
CA SER A 70 -14.44 20.50 -1.71
C SER A 70 -14.60 21.86 -2.37
N SER A 71 -15.80 22.44 -2.29
CA SER A 71 -16.09 23.78 -2.82
C SER A 71 -15.22 24.88 -2.20
N SER A 72 -14.82 24.71 -0.92
CA SER A 72 -13.91 25.62 -0.22
C SER A 72 -12.52 25.73 -0.86
N LEU A 73 -12.17 24.80 -1.76
CA LEU A 73 -10.89 24.77 -2.44
C LEU A 73 -10.88 25.51 -3.78
N MET A 74 -12.04 25.92 -4.31
CA MET A 74 -12.15 26.44 -5.68
C MET A 74 -11.57 27.84 -5.89
N ASN A 75 -11.48 28.65 -4.83
CA ASN A 75 -11.14 30.07 -4.87
C ASN A 75 -10.04 30.47 -3.86
N ARG A 76 -9.17 29.53 -3.49
CA ARG A 76 -8.04 29.83 -2.59
C ARG A 76 -6.84 30.39 -3.33
N ASP A 77 -6.19 31.39 -2.75
CA ASP A 77 -5.01 32.05 -3.32
C ASP A 77 -3.77 31.16 -3.38
N ASP A 78 -3.60 30.26 -2.42
CA ASP A 78 -2.46 29.33 -2.34
C ASP A 78 -2.51 28.21 -3.39
N ARG A 79 -3.51 28.25 -4.28
CA ARG A 79 -3.78 27.23 -5.30
C ARG A 79 -3.69 27.74 -6.74
N LYS A 80 -3.19 28.96 -6.97
CA LYS A 80 -3.11 29.58 -8.31
C LYS A 80 -2.44 28.68 -9.35
N ARG A 81 -1.32 28.06 -9.00
CA ARG A 81 -0.59 27.11 -9.88
C ARG A 81 -1.44 25.92 -10.32
N TRP A 82 -2.32 25.41 -9.46
CA TRP A 82 -3.26 24.34 -9.83
C TRP A 82 -4.30 24.84 -10.84
N TYR A 83 -4.85 26.04 -10.63
CA TYR A 83 -5.83 26.61 -11.56
C TYR A 83 -5.21 26.93 -12.92
N GLU A 84 -3.96 27.38 -12.95
CA GLU A 84 -3.18 27.59 -14.17
C GLU A 84 -2.93 26.27 -14.89
N ALA A 85 -2.54 25.22 -14.15
CA ALA A 85 -2.34 23.88 -14.71
C ALA A 85 -3.62 23.26 -15.30
N ILE A 86 -4.82 23.61 -14.81
CA ILE A 86 -6.10 23.19 -15.42
C ILE A 86 -6.33 23.89 -16.76
N LYS A 87 -5.90 25.15 -16.87
CA LYS A 87 -6.20 26.06 -17.99
C LYS A 87 -5.09 26.17 -19.02
N ALA A 88 -3.93 25.57 -18.78
CA ALA A 88 -2.80 25.63 -19.71
C ALA A 88 -3.17 25.04 -21.07
N ASP A 89 -2.61 25.58 -22.16
CA ASP A 89 -3.01 25.20 -23.53
C ASP A 89 -2.81 23.71 -23.84
N ASP A 90 -1.84 23.09 -23.17
CA ASP A 90 -1.51 21.68 -23.27
C ASP A 90 -2.35 20.77 -22.35
N THR A 91 -3.30 21.29 -21.58
CA THR A 91 -4.13 20.51 -20.64
C THR A 91 -5.61 20.87 -20.70
N LYS A 92 -5.94 22.14 -20.95
CA LYS A 92 -7.30 22.64 -21.05
C LYS A 92 -8.08 21.85 -22.08
N ASP A 93 -9.29 21.43 -21.71
CA ASP A 93 -10.15 20.64 -22.59
C ASP A 93 -9.46 19.39 -23.16
N ARG A 94 -8.58 18.73 -22.39
CA ARG A 94 -7.91 17.50 -22.81
C ARG A 94 -8.10 16.35 -21.83
N ILE A 95 -8.55 15.22 -22.37
CA ILE A 95 -8.56 13.89 -21.74
C ILE A 95 -7.64 12.90 -22.47
N LEU A 96 -7.32 11.80 -21.79
CA LEU A 96 -6.66 10.65 -22.40
C LEU A 96 -7.62 9.92 -23.38
N LYS A 97 -7.06 9.35 -24.46
CA LYS A 97 -7.83 8.56 -25.44
C LYS A 97 -7.94 7.09 -24.98
N GLY A 98 -8.88 6.35 -25.57
CA GLY A 98 -8.95 4.89 -25.42
C GLY A 98 -9.74 4.38 -24.23
N GLY A 99 -10.52 5.23 -23.55
CA GLY A 99 -11.35 4.78 -22.43
C GLY A 99 -10.56 4.35 -21.20
N VAL A 100 -9.33 4.83 -21.04
CA VAL A 100 -8.49 4.56 -19.87
C VAL A 100 -9.18 5.02 -18.58
N SER A 101 -9.04 4.27 -17.50
CA SER A 101 -9.70 4.58 -16.21
C SER A 101 -9.22 5.91 -15.61
N ALA A 102 -7.95 6.26 -15.85
CA ALA A 102 -7.27 7.45 -15.31
C ALA A 102 -7.28 7.52 -13.77
N GLN A 103 -7.25 6.35 -13.11
CA GLN A 103 -7.02 6.27 -11.67
C GLN A 103 -5.59 6.72 -11.33
N TYR A 104 -5.44 7.34 -10.17
CA TYR A 104 -4.16 7.80 -9.63
C TYR A 104 -4.11 7.57 -8.13
N SER A 105 -2.91 7.58 -7.56
CA SER A 105 -2.67 7.39 -6.13
C SER A 105 -1.48 8.22 -5.68
N SER A 106 -1.41 8.58 -4.40
CA SER A 106 -0.26 9.32 -3.85
C SER A 106 1.06 8.55 -3.93
N THR A 107 1.04 7.23 -3.82
CA THR A 107 2.21 6.34 -3.91
C THR A 107 1.69 4.99 -4.40
N THR A 108 2.26 4.44 -5.48
CA THR A 108 1.71 3.25 -6.14
C THR A 108 2.16 1.94 -5.47
N GLY A 109 3.24 2.01 -4.69
CA GLY A 109 3.82 0.84 -4.01
C GLY A 109 4.77 0.05 -4.92
N GLY A 110 5.06 0.56 -6.11
CA GLY A 110 6.04 0.04 -7.05
C GLY A 110 5.52 -0.91 -8.12
N TRP A 111 4.24 -1.29 -8.11
CA TRP A 111 3.63 -2.10 -9.18
C TRP A 111 2.23 -1.59 -9.53
N ILE A 112 1.97 -1.44 -10.82
CA ILE A 112 0.71 -0.95 -11.36
C ILE A 112 0.09 -2.05 -12.24
N ASN A 113 -1.15 -2.45 -11.91
CA ASN A 113 -1.87 -3.49 -12.65
C ASN A 113 -2.03 -3.13 -14.13
N GLY A 114 -1.64 -4.05 -15.01
CA GLY A 114 -1.70 -3.85 -16.47
C GLY A 114 -0.61 -2.93 -17.03
N VAL A 115 0.29 -2.40 -16.18
CA VAL A 115 1.43 -1.57 -16.59
C VAL A 115 2.74 -2.25 -16.22
N GLY A 116 2.90 -2.70 -14.98
CA GLY A 116 4.10 -3.39 -14.50
C GLY A 116 4.82 -2.63 -13.38
N TRP A 117 6.14 -2.81 -13.29
CA TRP A 117 6.97 -2.19 -12.27
C TRP A 117 7.08 -0.67 -12.48
N ASP A 118 6.83 0.11 -11.43
CA ASP A 118 7.03 1.57 -11.39
C ASP A 118 8.50 1.90 -11.09
N ILE A 119 9.37 1.60 -12.05
CA ILE A 119 10.83 1.72 -11.96
C ILE A 119 11.36 2.52 -13.13
N THR A 120 12.54 3.14 -12.96
CA THR A 120 13.23 3.74 -14.11
C THR A 120 13.66 2.70 -15.13
N ASP A 121 13.74 3.11 -16.40
CA ASP A 121 14.14 2.26 -17.52
C ASP A 121 15.39 1.43 -17.23
N GLY A 122 15.28 0.10 -17.40
CA GLY A 122 16.36 -0.86 -17.14
C GLY A 122 16.68 -1.09 -15.65
N GLY A 123 15.91 -0.49 -14.74
CA GLY A 123 16.10 -0.59 -13.29
C GLY A 123 15.64 -1.90 -12.67
N SER A 124 15.82 -1.99 -11.35
CA SER A 124 15.42 -3.12 -10.52
C SER A 124 14.57 -2.66 -9.34
N TRP A 125 13.43 -3.32 -9.10
CA TRP A 125 12.65 -3.09 -7.89
C TRP A 125 13.30 -3.80 -6.69
N PRO A 126 13.37 -3.19 -5.49
CA PRO A 126 12.85 -1.86 -5.13
C PRO A 126 13.83 -0.70 -5.32
N ASN A 127 15.06 -0.95 -5.79
CA ASN A 127 16.14 0.03 -5.74
C ASN A 127 16.00 1.20 -6.71
N ASP A 128 15.32 0.98 -7.83
CA ASP A 128 15.13 1.96 -8.89
C ASP A 128 13.68 2.43 -9.01
N ALA A 129 12.85 2.11 -8.01
CA ALA A 129 11.46 2.54 -7.94
C ALA A 129 11.36 4.07 -7.88
N TYR A 130 10.40 4.65 -8.61
CA TYR A 130 10.20 6.10 -8.59
C TYR A 130 9.87 6.61 -7.19
N GLU A 131 9.14 5.84 -6.37
CA GLU A 131 8.79 6.28 -5.01
C GLU A 131 9.97 6.23 -4.05
N LYS A 132 10.99 5.40 -4.32
CA LYS A 132 12.26 5.47 -3.60
C LYS A 132 13.02 6.73 -3.97
N LYS A 133 13.10 7.05 -5.27
CA LYS A 133 13.78 8.26 -5.78
C LYS A 133 13.11 9.55 -5.30
N ALA A 134 11.79 9.53 -5.21
CA ALA A 134 10.98 10.62 -4.69
C ALA A 134 10.92 10.66 -3.14
N GLU A 135 11.63 9.76 -2.46
CA GLU A 135 11.66 9.67 -0.99
C GLU A 135 10.25 9.57 -0.37
N SER A 136 9.35 8.81 -1.01
CA SER A 136 7.98 8.67 -0.52
C SER A 136 7.99 8.11 0.92
N PRO A 137 7.33 8.79 1.88
CA PRO A 137 7.27 8.32 3.26
C PRO A 137 6.47 7.03 3.43
N TRP A 138 5.77 6.61 2.37
CA TRP A 138 4.94 5.41 2.35
C TRP A 138 5.67 4.19 1.76
N PHE A 139 6.69 4.38 0.92
CA PHE A 139 7.31 3.28 0.18
C PHE A 139 8.03 2.28 1.08
N TYR A 140 8.76 2.76 2.10
CA TYR A 140 9.38 1.93 3.13
C TYR A 140 8.64 2.03 4.48
N LYS A 141 7.34 2.31 4.47
CA LYS A 141 6.57 2.41 5.70
C LYS A 141 6.39 1.02 6.32
N ALA A 142 7.09 0.79 7.43
CA ALA A 142 6.79 -0.34 8.30
C ALA A 142 5.61 0.00 9.21
N TRP A 143 4.55 -0.81 9.14
CA TRP A 143 3.33 -0.63 9.90
C TRP A 143 3.46 -1.30 11.26
N PHE A 144 3.31 -0.53 12.34
CA PHE A 144 3.29 -1.03 13.73
C PHE A 144 2.32 -0.27 14.63
N THR A 145 1.44 0.54 14.02
CA THR A 145 0.39 1.33 14.67
C THR A 145 -0.97 0.75 14.32
N GLN A 146 -1.92 0.83 15.26
CA GLN A 146 -3.28 0.33 15.10
C GLN A 146 -3.96 0.88 13.83
N THR A 147 -3.79 2.17 13.58
CA THR A 147 -4.32 2.85 12.39
C THR A 147 -3.18 3.45 11.56
N TYR A 148 -3.51 4.18 10.51
CA TYR A 148 -2.51 4.94 9.74
C TYR A 148 -1.98 6.17 10.49
N LYS A 149 -2.62 6.57 11.59
CA LYS A 149 -2.23 7.74 12.37
C LYS A 149 -1.04 7.41 13.29
N ARG A 150 -0.09 8.33 13.37
CA ARG A 150 1.15 8.18 14.15
C ARG A 150 0.93 8.14 15.66
N ASP A 151 -0.17 8.72 16.13
CA ASP A 151 -0.59 8.79 17.54
C ASP A 151 -1.47 7.60 17.97
N SER A 152 -1.86 6.72 17.04
CA SER A 152 -2.62 5.53 17.37
C SER A 152 -1.76 4.49 18.08
N SER A 153 -2.41 3.61 18.85
CA SER A 153 -1.74 2.63 19.71
C SER A 153 -0.68 1.81 18.97
N THR A 154 0.48 1.61 19.61
CA THR A 154 1.58 0.76 19.11
C THR A 154 1.71 -0.55 19.87
N CYS A 155 0.80 -0.80 20.82
CA CYS A 155 0.90 -1.89 21.78
C CYS A 155 2.26 -1.96 22.49
N GLY A 156 2.71 -0.81 22.98
CA GLY A 156 3.95 -0.69 23.75
C GLY A 156 5.23 -0.71 22.91
N ARG A 157 5.15 -0.91 21.59
CA ARG A 157 6.32 -0.87 20.72
C ARG A 157 6.77 0.56 20.45
N LYS A 158 8.08 0.78 20.52
CA LYS A 158 8.73 2.05 20.15
C LYS A 158 9.14 2.10 18.68
N HIS A 159 9.26 0.93 18.04
CA HIS A 159 9.71 0.78 16.66
C HIS A 159 9.14 -0.48 16.00
N PRO A 160 9.14 -0.56 14.66
CA PRO A 160 8.66 -1.72 13.91
C PRO A 160 9.70 -2.86 13.82
N TRP A 161 10.96 -2.64 14.23
CA TRP A 161 11.99 -3.67 14.14
C TRP A 161 11.67 -4.88 15.02
N LEU A 162 11.83 -6.07 14.44
CA LEU A 162 11.79 -7.35 15.14
C LEU A 162 13.22 -7.77 15.51
N ASN A 163 13.40 -8.41 16.66
CA ASN A 163 14.64 -9.11 16.95
C ASN A 163 14.67 -10.50 16.25
N GLY A 164 15.81 -11.19 16.33
CA GLY A 164 15.99 -12.47 15.64
C GLY A 164 15.11 -13.60 16.19
N GLU A 165 14.76 -13.57 17.48
CA GLU A 165 13.86 -14.52 18.13
C GLU A 165 12.40 -14.30 17.69
N GLU A 166 11.94 -13.03 17.66
CA GLU A 166 10.62 -12.64 17.14
C GLU A 166 10.46 -13.03 15.66
N MET A 167 11.51 -12.87 14.85
CA MET A 167 11.49 -13.30 13.46
C MET A 167 11.52 -14.83 13.30
N ALA A 168 12.28 -15.55 14.15
CA ALA A 168 12.30 -17.01 14.18
C ALA A 168 10.93 -17.60 14.55
N ASP A 169 10.24 -16.97 15.50
CA ASP A 169 8.89 -17.35 15.92
C ASP A 169 7.86 -17.22 14.78
N ILE A 170 7.91 -16.14 13.99
CA ILE A 170 7.12 -16.00 12.76
C ILE A 170 7.50 -17.07 11.73
N LEU A 171 8.79 -17.38 11.58
CA LEU A 171 9.26 -18.41 10.65
C LEU A 171 8.79 -19.82 11.06
N ASN A 172 8.68 -20.10 12.35
CA ASN A 172 8.09 -21.34 12.87
C ASN A 172 6.59 -21.41 12.57
N ALA A 173 5.84 -20.30 12.73
CA ALA A 173 4.44 -20.22 12.30
C ALA A 173 4.28 -20.49 10.80
N TYR A 174 5.18 -19.97 9.95
CA TYR A 174 5.19 -20.26 8.52
C TYR A 174 5.31 -21.75 8.22
N VAL A 175 6.17 -22.49 8.93
CA VAL A 175 6.33 -23.94 8.73
C VAL A 175 5.01 -24.67 8.97
N LEU A 176 4.30 -24.31 10.03
CA LEU A 176 3.00 -24.90 10.39
C LEU A 176 1.90 -24.55 9.39
N LEU A 177 1.81 -23.28 8.98
CA LEU A 177 0.83 -22.82 7.99
C LEU A 177 1.06 -23.48 6.62
N LYS A 178 2.31 -23.52 6.15
CA LYS A 178 2.66 -24.16 4.88
C LYS A 178 2.31 -25.64 4.85
N ALA A 179 2.49 -26.34 5.97
CA ALA A 179 2.14 -27.75 6.09
C ALA A 179 0.64 -27.98 6.37
N ASN A 180 -0.11 -26.90 6.64
CA ASN A 180 -1.48 -26.92 7.16
C ASN A 180 -1.62 -27.87 8.37
N LYS A 181 -0.70 -27.76 9.33
CA LYS A 181 -0.66 -28.59 10.55
C LYS A 181 -0.50 -27.71 11.77
N ASN A 182 -1.20 -28.04 12.85
CA ASN A 182 -1.10 -27.33 14.13
C ASN A 182 -1.38 -25.82 14.02
N THR A 183 -2.36 -25.39 13.22
CA THR A 183 -2.57 -23.97 12.90
C THR A 183 -3.52 -23.25 13.86
N SER A 184 -4.24 -23.96 14.72
CA SER A 184 -5.37 -23.44 15.53
C SER A 184 -5.01 -22.37 16.58
N ARG A 185 -3.77 -22.36 17.07
CA ARG A 185 -3.28 -21.41 18.10
C ARG A 185 -2.11 -20.57 17.59
N ILE A 186 -1.94 -20.46 16.27
CA ILE A 186 -1.02 -19.49 15.67
C ILE A 186 -1.69 -18.12 15.78
N LEU A 187 -1.38 -17.42 16.85
CA LEU A 187 -1.84 -16.07 17.17
C LEU A 187 -0.66 -15.31 17.78
N PRO A 188 -0.64 -13.96 17.81
CA PRO A 188 0.46 -13.24 18.46
C PRO A 188 0.46 -13.52 19.98
N GLU A 189 1.62 -13.76 20.60
CA GLU A 189 1.72 -13.90 22.06
C GLU A 189 1.17 -12.66 22.80
N THR A 190 1.20 -11.51 22.13
CA THR A 190 0.70 -10.25 22.67
C THR A 190 -0.83 -10.14 22.66
N ILE A 191 -1.58 -11.08 22.07
CA ILE A 191 -3.01 -10.91 21.76
C ILE A 191 -3.87 -10.57 22.99
N ASN A 192 -3.55 -11.13 24.17
CA ASN A 192 -4.31 -10.86 25.40
C ASN A 192 -3.92 -9.54 26.08
N LYS A 193 -2.71 -9.04 25.83
CA LYS A 193 -2.25 -7.71 26.33
C LYS A 193 -2.60 -6.59 25.34
N CYS A 194 -2.73 -6.94 24.07
CA CYS A 194 -2.98 -6.09 22.94
C CYS A 194 -4.06 -6.75 22.06
N PRO A 195 -5.35 -6.57 22.39
CA PRO A 195 -6.45 -7.17 21.63
C PRO A 195 -6.55 -6.56 20.24
N ILE A 196 -5.97 -7.22 19.24
CA ILE A 196 -6.03 -6.78 17.83
C ILE A 196 -7.46 -6.93 17.35
N ALA A 197 -8.11 -5.82 16.98
CA ALA A 197 -9.53 -5.78 16.62
C ALA A 197 -10.45 -6.39 17.70
N GLY A 198 -10.07 -6.29 18.98
CA GLY A 198 -10.84 -6.85 20.10
C GLY A 198 -10.71 -8.37 20.26
N MET A 199 -9.86 -9.03 19.47
CA MET A 199 -9.60 -10.47 19.60
C MET A 199 -8.76 -10.79 20.84
N SER A 200 -9.04 -11.93 21.46
CA SER A 200 -8.24 -12.56 22.51
C SER A 200 -8.07 -14.04 22.17
N GLY A 201 -7.19 -14.76 22.88
CA GLY A 201 -7.02 -16.19 22.62
C GLY A 201 -5.96 -16.85 23.47
N ASP A 202 -5.71 -18.12 23.17
CA ASP A 202 -4.67 -18.92 23.81
C ASP A 202 -3.57 -19.20 22.76
N PRO A 203 -2.61 -18.28 22.56
CA PRO A 203 -1.53 -18.49 21.60
C PRO A 203 -0.58 -19.58 22.09
N TYR A 204 0.00 -20.34 21.16
CA TYR A 204 1.22 -21.08 21.48
C TYR A 204 2.30 -20.11 21.97
N ASP A 205 2.97 -20.42 23.07
CA ASP A 205 4.21 -19.71 23.39
C ASP A 205 5.31 -20.07 22.36
N LYS A 206 6.40 -19.32 22.35
CA LYS A 206 7.48 -19.56 21.38
C LYS A 206 8.07 -20.97 21.45
N GLU A 207 8.20 -21.54 22.66
CA GLU A 207 8.79 -22.86 22.84
C GLU A 207 7.85 -23.95 22.29
N GLU A 208 6.56 -23.86 22.60
CA GLU A 208 5.51 -24.75 22.11
C GLU A 208 5.41 -24.65 20.56
N LEU A 209 5.37 -23.44 20.00
CA LEU A 209 5.29 -23.23 18.55
C LEU A 209 6.53 -23.81 17.83
N ARG A 210 7.72 -23.57 18.39
CA ARG A 210 8.99 -24.10 17.88
C ARG A 210 9.01 -25.62 17.92
N GLY A 211 8.54 -26.24 19.00
CA GLY A 211 8.42 -27.69 19.13
C GLY A 211 7.49 -28.29 18.08
N LYS A 212 6.35 -27.63 17.81
CA LYS A 212 5.42 -28.05 16.75
C LYS A 212 6.00 -27.87 15.35
N ALA A 213 6.74 -26.79 15.09
CA ALA A 213 7.42 -26.62 13.81
C ALA A 213 8.42 -27.75 13.57
N LYS A 214 9.19 -28.12 14.61
CA LYS A 214 10.14 -29.25 14.56
C LYS A 214 9.46 -30.61 14.34
N SER A 215 8.25 -30.81 14.86
CA SER A 215 7.50 -32.07 14.65
C SER A 215 6.93 -32.20 13.23
N VAL A 216 6.78 -31.08 12.53
CA VAL A 216 6.35 -31.03 11.12
C VAL A 216 7.52 -31.12 10.15
N ASP A 217 8.64 -30.45 10.45
CA ASP A 217 9.87 -30.43 9.67
C ASP A 217 11.06 -30.53 10.64
N SER A 218 11.81 -31.64 10.60
CA SER A 218 12.92 -31.88 11.53
C SER A 218 14.07 -30.87 11.41
N ASN A 219 14.13 -30.15 10.28
CA ASN A 219 15.09 -29.07 10.04
C ASN A 219 14.54 -27.68 10.44
N ALA A 220 13.31 -27.61 10.95
CA ALA A 220 12.69 -26.41 11.51
C ALA A 220 12.85 -26.35 13.04
N GLY A 221 12.04 -25.50 13.69
CA GLY A 221 12.18 -25.20 15.10
C GLY A 221 13.30 -24.20 15.34
N TYR A 222 13.25 -23.07 14.64
CA TYR A 222 14.26 -22.02 14.66
C TYR A 222 14.23 -21.27 15.99
N GLU A 223 15.40 -20.97 16.54
CA GLU A 223 15.52 -20.13 17.74
C GLU A 223 15.87 -18.69 17.38
N ASN A 224 16.58 -18.49 16.25
CA ASN A 224 17.09 -17.19 15.90
C ASN A 224 17.23 -17.01 14.38
N VAL A 225 16.83 -15.84 13.89
CA VAL A 225 17.09 -15.39 12.51
C VAL A 225 18.11 -14.26 12.55
N THR A 226 19.22 -14.41 11.82
CA THR A 226 20.32 -13.44 11.78
C THR A 226 20.31 -12.58 10.51
N GLY A 227 19.52 -12.95 9.51
CA GLY A 227 19.42 -12.17 8.28
C GLY A 227 18.43 -12.73 7.27
N VAL A 228 18.27 -11.98 6.18
CA VAL A 228 17.45 -12.32 5.02
C VAL A 228 18.22 -11.96 3.75
N LYS A 229 18.12 -12.80 2.72
CA LYS A 229 18.74 -12.59 1.42
C LYS A 229 17.86 -13.15 0.30
N ASN A 230 18.30 -12.93 -0.95
CA ASN A 230 17.67 -13.49 -2.14
C ASN A 230 16.17 -13.22 -2.22
N ILE A 231 15.74 -12.02 -1.84
CA ILE A 231 14.34 -11.62 -1.91
C ILE A 231 13.98 -11.40 -3.38
N LYS A 232 13.00 -12.15 -3.86
CA LYS A 232 12.56 -12.14 -5.27
C LYS A 232 11.16 -11.56 -5.39
N PHE A 233 10.96 -10.82 -6.47
CA PHE A 233 9.70 -10.19 -6.82
C PHE A 233 9.31 -10.59 -8.23
N ASN A 234 8.02 -10.83 -8.45
CA ASN A 234 7.50 -11.11 -9.78
C ASN A 234 6.02 -10.72 -9.82
N ASP A 235 5.57 -10.09 -10.89
CA ASP A 235 4.14 -9.78 -11.09
C ASP A 235 3.52 -9.06 -9.87
N GLY A 236 4.19 -8.00 -9.41
CA GLY A 236 3.69 -7.14 -8.32
C GLY A 236 3.57 -7.79 -6.95
N ARG A 237 4.37 -8.84 -6.67
CA ARG A 237 4.39 -9.52 -5.37
C ARG A 237 5.76 -10.01 -4.98
N THR A 238 5.94 -10.26 -3.68
CA THR A 238 7.09 -10.96 -3.13
C THR A 238 6.89 -12.47 -3.28
N THR A 239 7.77 -13.13 -4.02
CA THR A 239 7.64 -14.57 -4.32
C THR A 239 8.50 -15.43 -3.44
N THR A 240 9.74 -15.02 -3.16
CA THR A 240 10.69 -15.86 -2.43
C THR A 240 11.55 -15.01 -1.52
N LEU A 241 11.81 -15.52 -0.31
CA LEU A 241 12.81 -14.98 0.60
C LEU A 241 13.67 -16.13 1.14
N THR A 242 14.93 -15.88 1.45
CA THR A 242 15.79 -16.84 2.14
C THR A 242 16.24 -16.26 3.48
N PHE A 243 15.79 -16.86 4.58
CA PHE A 243 16.23 -16.53 5.92
C PHE A 243 17.52 -17.27 6.28
N ILE A 244 18.41 -16.57 6.98
CA ILE A 244 19.61 -17.14 7.59
C ILE A 244 19.27 -17.39 9.06
N THR A 245 19.26 -18.66 9.45
CA THR A 245 18.81 -19.12 10.78
C THR A 245 19.92 -19.84 11.52
N ASP A 246 19.69 -20.14 12.80
CA ASP A 246 20.51 -21.03 13.61
C ASP A 246 20.56 -22.49 13.10
N LYS A 247 19.67 -22.87 12.17
CA LYS A 247 19.59 -24.18 11.52
C LYS A 247 19.94 -24.16 10.03
N GLY A 248 20.66 -23.12 9.60
CA GLY A 248 21.02 -22.90 8.20
C GLY A 248 20.00 -22.05 7.45
N GLU A 249 20.00 -22.18 6.12
CA GLU A 249 19.15 -21.35 5.26
C GLU A 249 17.76 -21.94 5.09
N LYS A 250 16.72 -21.12 5.27
CA LYS A 250 15.34 -21.49 4.98
C LYS A 250 14.77 -20.59 3.90
N GLN A 251 14.56 -21.17 2.72
CA GLN A 251 13.79 -20.53 1.67
C GLN A 251 12.29 -20.63 1.95
N VAL A 252 11.58 -19.52 1.77
CA VAL A 252 10.13 -19.44 2.00
C VAL A 252 9.39 -18.89 0.79
N ASP A 253 8.12 -19.29 0.66
CA ASP A 253 7.15 -18.65 -0.22
C ASP A 253 6.73 -17.31 0.40
N GLY A 254 6.82 -16.23 -0.38
CA GLY A 254 6.58 -14.88 0.13
C GLY A 254 5.12 -14.60 0.52
N GLN A 255 4.15 -15.26 -0.12
CA GLN A 255 2.73 -15.04 0.18
C GLN A 255 2.34 -15.76 1.46
N ILE A 256 2.72 -17.03 1.59
CA ILE A 256 2.49 -17.79 2.83
C ILE A 256 3.27 -17.16 4.00
N PHE A 257 4.47 -16.62 3.74
CA PHE A 257 5.21 -15.88 4.76
C PHE A 257 4.48 -14.60 5.19
N ALA A 258 3.89 -13.84 4.28
CA ALA A 258 3.11 -12.66 4.62
C ALA A 258 1.90 -13.00 5.51
N GLU A 259 1.22 -14.11 5.24
CA GLU A 259 0.15 -14.65 6.09
C GLU A 259 0.67 -14.99 7.48
N ALA A 260 1.75 -15.78 7.56
CA ALA A 260 2.38 -16.15 8.82
C ALA A 260 2.80 -14.92 9.64
N PHE A 261 3.38 -13.93 8.96
CA PHE A 261 3.77 -12.66 9.56
C PHE A 261 2.56 -11.92 10.12
N ASN A 262 1.50 -11.74 9.35
CA ASN A 262 0.31 -11.01 9.79
C ASN A 262 -0.49 -11.72 10.88
N ILE A 263 -0.40 -13.05 10.97
CA ILE A 263 -1.08 -13.84 12.00
C ILE A 263 -0.27 -13.92 13.30
N ARG A 264 1.08 -13.94 13.23
CA ARG A 264 1.94 -14.19 14.40
C ARG A 264 2.68 -12.97 14.92
N ALA A 265 2.93 -11.94 14.10
CA ALA A 265 3.74 -10.80 14.50
C ALA A 265 3.18 -10.08 15.75
N PRO A 266 4.05 -9.61 16.65
CA PRO A 266 3.63 -9.00 17.91
C PRO A 266 3.03 -7.60 17.70
N GLY A 267 1.98 -7.30 18.48
CA GLY A 267 1.29 -6.02 18.46
C GLY A 267 0.65 -5.72 17.11
N TYR A 268 0.76 -4.47 16.66
CA TYR A 268 0.20 -4.01 15.37
C TYR A 268 1.21 -4.11 14.21
N ILE A 269 2.29 -4.88 14.36
CA ILE A 269 3.23 -5.10 13.27
C ILE A 269 2.54 -5.89 12.16
N ALA A 270 2.52 -5.35 10.94
CA ALA A 270 1.83 -5.98 9.83
C ALA A 270 2.46 -5.65 8.47
N ILE A 271 2.36 -6.59 7.55
CA ILE A 271 2.49 -6.40 6.11
C ILE A 271 1.09 -6.06 5.59
N LYS A 272 0.80 -4.77 5.41
CA LYS A 272 -0.49 -4.32 4.89
C LYS A 272 -0.54 -4.47 3.37
N HIS A 273 -1.58 -5.13 2.87
CA HIS A 273 -1.96 -5.17 1.46
C HIS A 273 -3.49 -5.20 1.37
N THR A 274 -4.06 -4.91 0.20
CA THR A 274 -5.51 -5.07 0.03
C THR A 274 -5.85 -6.58 -0.02
N PRO A 275 -7.00 -7.02 0.53
CA PRO A 275 -7.37 -8.44 0.56
C PRO A 275 -7.37 -9.12 -0.80
N ASP A 276 -7.71 -8.38 -1.86
CA ASP A 276 -7.76 -8.87 -3.24
C ASP A 276 -6.41 -8.73 -3.98
N SER A 277 -5.34 -8.32 -3.28
CA SER A 277 -3.99 -8.18 -3.84
C SER A 277 -3.03 -9.18 -3.23
N LYS A 278 -2.04 -9.56 -4.03
CA LYS A 278 -0.86 -10.30 -3.55
C LYS A 278 0.01 -9.36 -2.72
N ALA A 279 0.60 -9.87 -1.64
CA ALA A 279 1.49 -9.09 -0.80
C ALA A 279 2.79 -8.75 -1.55
N LEU A 280 3.11 -7.46 -1.66
CA LEU A 280 4.39 -6.93 -2.12
C LEU A 280 5.09 -6.23 -0.95
N PHE A 281 6.20 -6.79 -0.51
CA PHE A 281 6.94 -6.31 0.65
C PHE A 281 8.42 -6.66 0.57
N ASN A 282 9.26 -5.83 1.17
CA ASN A 282 10.67 -6.13 1.37
C ASN A 282 10.95 -6.32 2.86
N ILE A 283 12.00 -7.07 3.20
CA ILE A 283 12.49 -7.20 4.58
C ILE A 283 13.88 -6.59 4.62
N LEU A 284 14.05 -5.59 5.48
CA LEU A 284 15.32 -4.92 5.71
C LEU A 284 15.91 -5.39 7.04
N LYS A 285 17.23 -5.50 7.08
CA LYS A 285 17.99 -5.68 8.32
C LYS A 285 18.60 -4.33 8.71
N LYS A 286 18.48 -3.99 9.99
CA LYS A 286 19.14 -2.83 10.60
C LYS A 286 20.51 -3.23 11.14
#